data_AF-A0AAI9PFF3-F1
#
_entry.id   AF-A0AAI9PFF3-F1
#
_cell.length_a   1.000
_cell.length_b   1.000
_cell.length_c   1.000
_cell.angle_alpha   90.00
_cell.angle_beta   90.00
_cell.angle_gamma   90.00
#
_symmetry.space_group_name_H-M   'P 1'
#
loop_
_entity.id
_entity.type
_entity.pdbx_description
1 polymer ?
#
loop_
_entity_poly.entity_id
_entity_poly.type
_entity_poly.pdbx_seq_one_letter_code
_entity_poly.pdbx_strand_id
1 'polypeptide(L)'
;MMLSNFKRNKYQQHLAQLPRIPQNADDVQTLHSPELFRTTLINAILSAKKRIYIVALYLERDDGGMGILSAIYEAKRQCPELDVRVLVDWHRAQRGRIGAAAENTNADWYCDMAKKHPDTHFPIYGIPVNTREALGVLHLKGFIVDDTVIYSGASLNDVYLHQHQKYRYDRYQLIHNPVLADTMVQYIQTMLSAPAVQRLDHTDRPKSLEIKNDIKQFRQTLRTASYQLPEHSADANELSVTPLVGLGKQSPLNKTIHHLMYCADEHLVICTPYFNLPTLLVRNIIRLLRDGKKVEIIIGDKTANDFYIPEDQPFKIIGALPYLYEINLRRFLSRLERYIENQQLVVRLWKDGDNSFHLKGMWVDDKWQLLTGNNLNPRAWRLDLENAILIHDPQKVLLQQRLDELDTIRTHTHVVKSYMELESIAQYPVKVRKLIRRLRRIRIDRLISRIL
;
A
#
# COMPACT_ATOMS: atom_id res chain seq x y z
N MET A 1 -13.44 -36.31 -23.30
CA MET A 1 -14.34 -35.54 -22.42
C MET A 1 -14.36 -34.10 -22.91
N MET A 2 -15.24 -33.79 -23.87
CA MET A 2 -15.46 -32.45 -24.42
C MET A 2 -16.68 -31.82 -23.73
N LEU A 3 -16.70 -30.47 -23.67
CA LEU A 3 -17.79 -29.55 -23.31
C LEU A 3 -17.74 -28.91 -21.91
N SER A 4 -16.85 -27.93 -21.70
CA SER A 4 -17.22 -26.60 -21.15
C SER A 4 -16.07 -25.57 -21.22
N ASN A 5 -15.46 -25.35 -22.39
CA ASN A 5 -14.67 -24.13 -22.59
C ASN A 5 -15.64 -22.97 -22.85
N PHE A 6 -16.32 -22.51 -21.80
CA PHE A 6 -16.95 -21.18 -21.80
C PHE A 6 -15.88 -20.20 -22.27
N LYS A 7 -16.15 -19.48 -23.36
CA LYS A 7 -15.25 -18.44 -23.89
C LYS A 7 -14.92 -17.49 -22.73
N ARG A 8 -13.73 -17.64 -22.14
CA ARG A 8 -13.23 -16.72 -21.11
C ARG A 8 -13.40 -15.32 -21.66
N ASN A 9 -14.12 -14.46 -20.94
CA ASN A 9 -14.23 -13.08 -21.38
C ASN A 9 -12.83 -12.44 -21.36
N LYS A 10 -12.64 -11.30 -22.04
CA LYS A 10 -11.32 -10.64 -22.13
C LYS A 10 -10.67 -10.35 -20.77
N TYR A 11 -11.45 -10.29 -19.69
CA TYR A 11 -10.95 -10.05 -18.33
C TYR A 11 -10.36 -11.32 -17.72
N GLN A 12 -11.07 -12.44 -17.82
CA GLN A 12 -10.58 -13.75 -17.42
C GLN A 12 -9.36 -14.19 -18.26
N GLN A 13 -9.33 -13.84 -19.55
CA GLN A 13 -8.17 -14.08 -20.41
C GLN A 13 -6.93 -13.31 -19.93
N HIS A 14 -7.06 -12.02 -19.57
CA HIS A 14 -5.96 -11.23 -19.02
C HIS A 14 -5.39 -11.88 -17.76
N LEU A 15 -6.23 -12.30 -16.81
CA LEU A 15 -5.77 -12.97 -15.58
C LEU A 15 -5.17 -14.36 -15.83
N ALA A 16 -5.66 -15.09 -16.84
CA ALA A 16 -5.12 -16.39 -17.24
C ALA A 16 -3.72 -16.28 -17.85
N GLN A 17 -3.40 -15.16 -18.50
CA GLN A 17 -2.11 -14.91 -19.15
C GLN A 17 -1.05 -14.34 -18.20
N LEU A 18 -1.42 -13.96 -16.97
CA LEU A 18 -0.45 -13.51 -15.98
C LEU A 18 0.47 -14.68 -15.61
N PRO A 19 1.80 -14.48 -15.58
CA PRO A 19 2.73 -15.49 -15.11
C PRO A 19 2.52 -15.74 -13.62
N ARG A 20 2.68 -16.99 -13.17
CA ARG A 20 2.29 -17.43 -11.83
C ARG A 20 3.39 -18.29 -11.22
N ILE A 21 3.74 -18.01 -9.97
CA ILE A 21 4.64 -18.81 -9.17
C ILE A 21 3.78 -19.75 -8.33
N PRO A 22 3.98 -21.08 -8.38
CA PRO A 22 3.30 -22.01 -7.48
C PRO A 22 3.52 -21.63 -6.02
N GLN A 23 2.52 -21.85 -5.18
CA GLN A 23 2.58 -21.50 -3.77
C GLN A 23 1.95 -22.64 -2.93
N ASN A 24 2.63 -23.02 -1.85
CA ASN A 24 2.07 -23.91 -0.84
C ASN A 24 1.25 -23.10 0.17
N ALA A 25 0.13 -23.67 0.63
CA ALA A 25 -0.75 -23.04 1.62
C ALA A 25 -0.07 -22.91 2.99
N ASP A 26 0.72 -23.91 3.40
CA ASP A 26 1.44 -23.90 4.70
C ASP A 26 2.50 -22.79 4.78
N ASP A 27 2.95 -22.32 3.62
CA ASP A 27 3.95 -21.27 3.48
C ASP A 27 3.33 -19.85 3.37
N VAL A 28 2.02 -19.72 3.60
CA VAL A 28 1.31 -18.43 3.63
C VAL A 28 0.69 -18.20 5.01
N GLN A 29 1.08 -17.11 5.66
CA GLN A 29 0.54 -16.71 6.95
C GLN A 29 0.03 -15.26 6.91
N THR A 30 -1.17 -15.04 7.44
CA THR A 30 -1.71 -13.70 7.67
C THR A 30 -1.48 -13.30 9.13
N LEU A 31 -0.94 -12.10 9.36
CA LEU A 31 -0.83 -11.54 10.71
C LEU A 31 -1.98 -10.55 10.94
N HIS A 32 -2.54 -10.60 12.16
CA HIS A 32 -3.79 -9.91 12.48
C HIS A 32 -3.61 -8.60 13.25
N SER A 33 -2.37 -8.22 13.62
CA SER A 33 -2.11 -6.99 14.37
C SER A 33 -0.75 -6.34 14.00
N PRO A 34 -0.64 -5.00 14.14
CA PRO A 34 0.63 -4.28 13.94
C PRO A 34 1.72 -4.69 14.94
N GLU A 35 1.34 -5.06 16.16
CA GLU A 35 2.28 -5.60 17.15
C GLU A 35 2.90 -6.93 16.68
N LEU A 36 2.07 -7.87 16.22
CA LEU A 36 2.54 -9.16 15.70
C LEU A 36 3.38 -8.95 14.44
N PHE A 37 3.03 -7.98 13.59
CA PHE A 37 3.86 -7.58 12.46
C PHE A 37 5.25 -7.09 12.91
N ARG A 38 5.34 -6.18 13.88
CA ARG A 38 6.61 -5.68 14.41
C ARG A 38 7.48 -6.82 14.92
N THR A 39 6.95 -7.67 15.81
CA THR A 39 7.73 -8.75 16.43
C THR A 39 8.18 -9.78 15.39
N THR A 40 7.31 -10.12 14.45
CA THR A 40 7.64 -11.05 13.35
C THR A 40 8.72 -10.49 12.43
N LEU A 41 8.64 -9.22 12.05
CA LEU A 41 9.64 -8.56 11.21
C LEU A 41 11.02 -8.50 11.91
N ILE A 42 11.06 -8.12 13.19
CA ILE A 42 12.30 -8.08 13.97
C ILE A 42 12.92 -9.49 14.08
N ASN A 43 12.11 -10.50 14.41
CA ASN A 43 12.59 -11.87 14.53
C ASN A 43 13.14 -12.42 13.21
N ALA A 44 12.47 -12.12 12.08
CA ALA A 44 12.97 -12.47 10.76
C ALA A 44 14.33 -11.82 10.50
N ILE A 45 14.45 -10.50 10.70
CA ILE A 45 15.69 -9.74 10.52
C ILE A 45 16.84 -10.34 11.33
N LEU A 46 16.63 -10.60 12.63
CA LEU A 46 17.66 -11.15 13.52
C LEU A 46 18.06 -12.59 13.16
N SER A 47 17.15 -13.35 12.52
CA SER A 47 17.40 -14.73 12.14
C SER A 47 18.01 -14.89 10.74
N ALA A 48 18.08 -13.81 9.96
CA ALA A 48 18.50 -13.83 8.57
C ALA A 48 19.91 -14.39 8.37
N LYS A 49 20.10 -15.19 7.32
CA LYS A 49 21.39 -15.85 7.01
C LYS A 49 21.97 -15.47 5.65
N LYS A 50 21.16 -15.00 4.70
CA LYS A 50 21.58 -14.69 3.33
C LYS A 50 21.38 -13.22 2.99
N ARG A 51 20.18 -12.68 3.21
CA ARG A 51 19.82 -11.34 2.75
C ARG A 51 18.70 -10.68 3.54
N ILE A 52 18.75 -9.35 3.58
CA ILE A 52 17.69 -8.47 4.09
C ILE A 52 17.48 -7.33 3.10
N TYR A 53 16.31 -7.27 2.47
CA TYR A 53 15.89 -6.18 1.59
C TYR A 53 14.63 -5.53 2.15
N ILE A 54 14.74 -4.27 2.59
CA ILE A 54 13.62 -3.52 3.17
C ILE A 54 13.18 -2.45 2.17
N VAL A 55 11.94 -2.51 1.70
CA VAL A 55 11.35 -1.47 0.85
C VAL A 55 10.13 -0.87 1.54
N ALA A 56 10.24 0.41 1.92
CA ALA A 56 9.16 1.18 2.55
C ALA A 56 9.08 2.59 1.95
N LEU A 57 7.96 3.30 2.18
CA LEU A 57 7.88 4.71 1.81
C LEU A 57 8.88 5.55 2.62
N TYR A 58 9.03 5.23 3.91
CA TYR A 58 10.02 5.81 4.81
C TYR A 58 10.35 4.86 5.96
N LEU A 59 11.55 5.03 6.52
CA LEU A 59 12.00 4.49 7.80
C LEU A 59 12.27 5.68 8.72
N GLU A 60 11.46 5.81 9.76
CA GLU A 60 11.35 7.04 10.54
C GLU A 60 12.34 7.07 11.71
N ARG A 61 12.86 8.25 12.04
CA ARG A 61 13.61 8.47 13.27
C ARG A 61 12.66 8.60 14.46
N ASP A 62 12.15 7.46 14.92
CA ASP A 62 11.40 7.30 16.17
C ASP A 62 11.74 5.95 16.82
N ASP A 63 11.08 5.58 17.92
CA ASP A 63 11.43 4.38 18.68
C ASP A 63 11.20 3.10 17.85
N GLY A 64 10.10 3.06 17.09
CA GLY A 64 9.78 1.96 16.19
C GLY A 64 10.81 1.81 15.06
N GLY A 65 11.14 2.91 14.38
CA GLY A 65 12.16 2.87 13.32
C GLY A 65 13.56 2.58 13.86
N MET A 66 13.90 3.08 15.05
CA MET A 66 15.14 2.74 15.76
C MET A 66 15.23 1.24 16.06
N GLY A 67 14.13 0.63 16.53
CA GLY A 67 14.06 -0.81 16.79
C GLY A 67 14.38 -1.64 15.55
N ILE A 68 13.78 -1.30 14.40
CA ILE A 68 14.04 -2.01 13.14
C ILE A 68 15.48 -1.80 12.67
N LEU A 69 15.97 -0.55 12.64
CA LEU A 69 17.31 -0.28 12.14
C LEU A 69 18.39 -0.91 13.03
N SER A 70 18.19 -0.91 14.35
CA SER A 70 19.09 -1.56 15.32
C SER A 70 19.13 -3.07 15.12
N ALA A 71 17.98 -3.71 14.84
CA ALA A 71 17.93 -5.14 14.53
C ALA A 71 18.69 -5.48 13.24
N ILE A 72 18.64 -4.62 12.21
CA ILE A 72 19.41 -4.81 10.98
C ILE A 72 20.92 -4.71 11.24
N TYR A 73 21.36 -3.70 12.00
CA TYR A 73 22.76 -3.58 12.41
C TYR A 73 23.22 -4.79 13.22
N GLU A 74 22.39 -5.30 14.12
CA GLU A 74 22.70 -6.48 14.92
C GLU A 74 22.82 -7.74 14.05
N ALA A 75 21.87 -7.98 13.15
CA ALA A 75 21.93 -9.10 12.22
C ALA A 75 23.20 -9.05 11.34
N LYS A 76 23.56 -7.87 10.84
CA LYS A 76 24.78 -7.67 10.03
C LYS A 76 26.08 -7.85 10.83
N ARG A 77 26.09 -7.54 12.14
CA ARG A 77 27.23 -7.85 13.02
C ARG A 77 27.38 -9.34 13.25
N GLN A 78 26.27 -10.05 13.46
CA GLN A 78 26.27 -11.49 13.68
C GLN A 78 26.60 -12.30 12.41
N CYS A 79 26.23 -11.76 11.25
CA CYS A 79 26.43 -12.36 9.93
C CYS A 79 27.06 -11.32 8.98
N PRO A 80 28.39 -11.10 9.01
CA PRO A 80 29.06 -10.08 8.20
C PRO A 80 28.86 -10.24 6.69
N GLU A 81 28.57 -11.44 6.20
CA GLU A 81 28.30 -11.77 4.80
C GLU A 81 26.88 -11.40 4.33
N LEU A 82 25.97 -11.07 5.25
CA LEU A 82 24.56 -10.80 4.96
C LEU A 82 24.37 -9.66 3.94
N ASP A 83 23.70 -9.89 2.81
CA ASP A 83 23.40 -8.82 1.85
C ASP A 83 22.23 -7.97 2.35
N VAL A 84 22.52 -6.79 2.87
CA VAL A 84 21.54 -5.88 3.46
C VAL A 84 21.35 -4.67 2.56
N ARG A 85 20.09 -4.36 2.21
CA ARG A 85 19.72 -3.13 1.47
C ARG A 85 18.41 -2.55 1.98
N VAL A 86 18.43 -1.27 2.34
CA VAL A 86 17.22 -0.53 2.73
C VAL A 86 16.90 0.49 1.64
N LEU A 87 15.64 0.54 1.21
CA LEU A 87 15.16 1.44 0.16
C LEU A 87 13.98 2.26 0.70
N VAL A 88 14.11 3.59 0.62
CA VAL A 88 13.08 4.56 1.03
C VAL A 88 12.84 5.61 -0.07
N ASP A 89 11.76 6.39 0.02
CA ASP A 89 11.54 7.47 -0.93
C ASP A 89 12.55 8.60 -0.75
N TRP A 90 13.17 9.01 -1.87
CA TRP A 90 14.21 10.04 -1.91
C TRP A 90 13.78 11.38 -1.30
N HIS A 91 12.56 11.84 -1.60
CA HIS A 91 12.09 13.14 -1.11
C HIS A 91 11.60 13.03 0.33
N ARG A 92 10.91 11.93 0.67
CA ARG A 92 10.35 11.73 2.01
C ARG A 92 11.42 11.63 3.09
N ALA A 93 12.52 10.94 2.80
CA ALA A 93 13.61 10.76 3.77
C ALA A 93 14.38 12.06 4.06
N GLN A 94 14.32 13.04 3.17
CA GLN A 94 15.11 14.28 3.21
C GLN A 94 14.29 15.51 3.61
N ARG A 95 13.16 15.32 4.30
CA ARG A 95 12.40 16.41 4.90
C ARG A 95 11.80 16.00 6.24
N GLY A 96 11.53 16.99 7.09
CA GLY A 96 10.75 16.78 8.31
C GLY A 96 9.29 16.40 8.02
N ARG A 97 8.61 15.89 9.06
CA ARG A 97 7.14 15.71 9.05
C ARG A 97 6.45 17.05 8.74
N ILE A 98 5.25 16.99 8.15
CA ILE A 98 4.51 18.21 7.79
C ILE A 98 4.25 19.03 9.06
N GLY A 99 4.88 20.19 9.18
CA GLY A 99 4.75 21.10 10.32
C GLY A 99 5.81 20.93 11.42
N ALA A 100 6.81 20.07 11.24
CA ALA A 100 8.01 20.01 12.08
C ALA A 100 9.13 20.91 11.52
N ALA A 101 10.09 21.31 12.35
CA ALA A 101 11.29 22.03 11.91
C ALA A 101 12.09 21.18 10.90
N ALA A 102 12.78 21.84 9.96
CA ALA A 102 13.52 21.18 8.87
C ALA A 102 14.86 20.56 9.32
N GLU A 103 15.21 20.69 10.59
CA GLU A 103 16.45 20.18 11.16
C GLU A 103 16.30 18.69 11.50
N ASN A 104 17.29 17.87 11.10
CA ASN A 104 17.41 16.44 11.38
C ASN A 104 16.39 15.54 10.68
N THR A 105 16.55 15.41 9.37
CA THR A 105 15.75 14.50 8.54
C THR A 105 16.07 13.02 8.81
N ASN A 106 15.25 12.10 8.29
CA ASN A 106 15.55 10.67 8.39
C ASN A 106 16.89 10.33 7.71
N ALA A 107 17.23 11.01 6.60
CA ALA A 107 18.54 10.85 5.94
C ALA A 107 19.71 11.29 6.82
N ASP A 108 19.57 12.39 7.57
CA ASP A 108 20.61 12.82 8.53
C ASP A 108 20.78 11.80 9.65
N TRP A 109 19.68 11.23 10.12
CA TRP A 109 19.70 10.13 11.09
C TRP A 109 20.38 8.87 10.55
N TYR A 110 20.16 8.50 9.28
CA TYR A 110 20.85 7.38 8.65
C TYR A 110 22.37 7.57 8.66
N CYS A 111 22.86 8.79 8.36
CA CYS A 111 24.28 9.13 8.45
C CYS A 111 24.82 9.02 9.88
N ASP A 112 24.06 9.50 10.87
CA ASP A 112 24.46 9.42 12.27
C ASP A 112 24.55 7.96 12.75
N MET A 113 23.63 7.10 12.29
CA MET A 113 23.67 5.67 12.59
C MET A 113 24.88 4.99 11.95
N ALA A 114 25.19 5.31 10.69
CA ALA A 114 26.38 4.79 10.02
C ALA A 114 27.67 5.20 10.75
N LYS A 115 27.76 6.45 11.23
CA LYS A 115 28.91 6.94 12.04
C LYS A 115 29.01 6.25 13.41
N LYS A 116 27.88 5.91 14.03
CA LYS A 116 27.83 5.19 15.32
C LYS A 116 28.21 3.72 15.21
N HIS A 117 28.13 3.15 14.01
CA HIS A 117 28.46 1.74 13.75
C HIS A 117 29.55 1.61 12.68
N PRO A 118 30.77 2.12 12.93
CA PRO A 118 31.85 2.19 11.93
C PRO A 118 32.33 0.81 11.46
N ASP A 119 32.05 -0.26 12.20
CA ASP A 119 32.45 -1.62 11.83
C ASP A 119 31.35 -2.39 11.07
N THR A 120 30.18 -1.78 10.86
CA THR A 120 29.01 -2.46 10.25
C THR A 120 28.43 -1.61 9.14
N HIS A 121 28.60 -2.06 7.89
CA HIS A 121 28.24 -1.27 6.72
C HIS A 121 27.15 -1.96 5.88
N PHE A 122 26.12 -1.18 5.53
CA PHE A 122 25.15 -1.52 4.49
C PHE A 122 24.53 -0.23 3.93
N PRO A 123 24.11 -0.21 2.65
CA PRO A 123 23.55 0.98 2.04
C PRO A 123 22.08 1.21 2.42
N ILE A 124 21.73 2.49 2.61
CA ILE A 124 20.34 2.96 2.63
C ILE A 124 20.14 3.83 1.40
N TYR A 125 19.30 3.39 0.46
CA TYR A 125 19.07 4.07 -0.81
C TYR A 125 17.81 4.94 -0.78
N GLY A 126 17.91 6.13 -1.36
CA GLY A 126 16.78 6.98 -1.70
C GLY A 126 16.36 6.76 -3.14
N ILE A 127 15.09 6.42 -3.36
CA ILE A 127 14.55 6.14 -4.69
C ILE A 127 13.73 7.34 -5.20
N PRO A 128 14.24 8.13 -6.16
CA PRO A 128 13.51 9.27 -6.70
C PRO A 128 12.59 8.86 -7.86
N VAL A 129 11.35 8.48 -7.54
CA VAL A 129 10.34 8.11 -8.56
C VAL A 129 9.97 9.29 -9.47
N ASN A 130 10.14 10.53 -9.00
CA ASN A 130 9.98 11.74 -9.80
C ASN A 130 10.88 12.86 -9.27
N THR A 131 10.99 13.98 -9.99
CA THR A 131 11.81 15.14 -9.58
C THR A 131 11.20 15.92 -8.42
N ARG A 132 9.95 15.64 -8.05
CA ARG A 132 9.21 16.26 -6.94
C ARG A 132 8.27 15.23 -6.31
N GLU A 133 8.21 15.18 -4.98
CA GLU A 133 7.35 14.26 -4.22
C GLU A 133 5.87 14.29 -4.65
N ALA A 134 5.33 15.50 -4.87
CA ALA A 134 3.94 15.69 -5.28
C ALA A 134 3.59 15.07 -6.65
N LEU A 135 4.60 14.72 -7.45
CA LEU A 135 4.45 14.14 -8.79
C LEU A 135 4.77 12.64 -8.85
N GLY A 136 5.17 12.03 -7.73
CA GLY A 136 5.39 10.60 -7.63
C GLY A 136 6.34 10.24 -6.49
N VAL A 137 6.03 9.18 -5.76
CA VAL A 137 6.88 8.62 -4.69
C VAL A 137 7.11 7.12 -4.88
N LEU A 138 8.09 6.60 -4.16
CA LEU A 138 8.24 5.16 -3.93
C LEU A 138 7.07 4.65 -3.08
N HIS A 139 6.12 3.97 -3.71
CA HIS A 139 5.04 3.26 -3.02
C HIS A 139 5.11 1.75 -3.23
N LEU A 140 6.28 1.26 -3.66
CA LEU A 140 6.66 -0.14 -3.65
C LEU A 140 6.72 -0.66 -2.21
N LYS A 141 6.34 -1.92 -1.99
CA LYS A 141 6.29 -2.58 -0.69
C LYS A 141 6.96 -3.95 -0.74
N GLY A 142 7.54 -4.36 0.38
CA GLY A 142 8.05 -5.71 0.59
C GLY A 142 9.29 -5.68 1.47
N PHE A 143 9.31 -6.56 2.47
CA PHE A 143 10.47 -6.87 3.27
C PHE A 143 10.87 -8.30 2.93
N ILE A 144 11.99 -8.48 2.22
CA ILE A 144 12.50 -9.79 1.84
C ILE A 144 13.59 -10.15 2.83
N VAL A 145 13.37 -11.23 3.58
CA VAL A 145 14.35 -11.78 4.50
C VAL A 145 14.59 -13.22 4.08
N ASP A 146 15.80 -13.50 3.60
CA ASP A 146 16.15 -14.76 2.96
C ASP A 146 15.15 -15.15 1.87
N ASP A 147 14.40 -16.23 2.07
CA ASP A 147 13.45 -16.80 1.12
C ASP A 147 11.99 -16.45 1.45
N THR A 148 11.79 -15.54 2.41
CA THR A 148 10.47 -15.10 2.89
C THR A 148 10.20 -13.64 2.51
N VAL A 149 9.02 -13.40 1.95
CA VAL A 149 8.49 -12.05 1.70
C VAL A 149 7.46 -11.71 2.77
N ILE A 150 7.76 -10.69 3.57
CA ILE A 150 6.81 -10.05 4.48
C ILE A 150 6.21 -8.85 3.73
N TYR A 151 4.95 -8.94 3.33
CA TYR A 151 4.28 -7.94 2.53
C TYR A 151 3.28 -7.13 3.37
N SER A 152 3.45 -5.80 3.39
CA SER A 152 2.52 -4.88 4.07
C SER A 152 2.52 -3.50 3.41
N GLY A 153 1.41 -2.78 3.54
CA GLY A 153 1.34 -1.36 3.20
C GLY A 153 2.02 -0.43 4.21
N ALA A 154 2.42 -0.96 5.36
CA ALA A 154 3.03 -0.22 6.45
C ALA A 154 4.39 0.40 6.07
N SER A 155 4.65 1.59 6.60
CA SER A 155 6.03 2.11 6.71
C SER A 155 6.60 1.74 8.07
N LEU A 156 7.83 2.16 8.38
CA LEU A 156 8.49 1.78 9.63
C LEU A 156 8.55 2.99 10.56
N ASN A 157 7.62 3.07 11.49
CA ASN A 157 7.49 4.12 12.51
C ASN A 157 6.67 3.62 13.72
N ASP A 158 6.54 4.44 14.76
CA ASP A 158 5.87 4.04 16.00
C ASP A 158 4.44 3.49 15.81
N VAL A 159 3.62 4.17 15.01
CA VAL A 159 2.19 3.79 14.89
C VAL A 159 1.99 2.56 14.02
N TYR A 160 2.75 2.38 12.94
CA TYR A 160 2.65 1.15 12.13
C TYR A 160 3.20 -0.08 12.85
N LEU A 161 4.16 0.12 13.74
CA LEU A 161 4.79 -0.94 14.52
C LEU A 161 4.15 -1.13 15.90
N HIS A 162 3.11 -0.35 16.22
CA HIS A 162 2.45 -0.35 17.52
C HIS A 162 3.47 -0.27 18.67
N GLN A 163 4.41 0.68 18.56
CA GLN A 163 5.52 0.84 19.49
C GLN A 163 5.07 1.30 20.87
N HIS A 164 3.98 2.08 20.91
CA HIS A 164 3.39 2.62 22.13
C HIS A 164 1.91 2.21 22.20
N GLN A 165 1.03 3.11 22.64
CA GLN A 165 -0.40 2.82 22.78
C GLN A 165 -1.19 2.95 21.47
N LYS A 166 -0.81 3.90 20.61
CA LYS A 166 -1.51 4.14 19.33
C LYS A 166 -0.97 3.25 18.23
N TYR A 167 -1.86 2.75 17.38
CA TYR A 167 -1.49 2.02 16.18
C TYR A 167 -2.15 2.57 14.92
N ARG A 168 -1.53 2.25 13.79
CA ARG A 168 -2.05 2.50 12.46
C ARG A 168 -2.27 1.16 11.76
N TYR A 169 -3.53 0.84 11.53
CA TYR A 169 -3.95 -0.48 11.07
C TYR A 169 -3.62 -0.67 9.58
N ASP A 170 -2.71 -1.60 9.27
CA ASP A 170 -2.42 -2.08 7.92
C ASP A 170 -2.64 -3.61 7.84
N ARG A 171 -2.36 -4.21 6.68
CA ARG A 171 -2.42 -5.67 6.47
C ARG A 171 -1.01 -6.24 6.38
N TYR A 172 -0.83 -7.49 6.81
CA TYR A 172 0.50 -8.09 6.85
C TYR A 172 0.43 -9.57 6.47
N GLN A 173 1.21 -9.97 5.48
CA GLN A 173 1.29 -11.35 5.01
C GLN A 173 2.74 -11.82 4.99
N LEU A 174 2.99 -13.02 5.47
CA LEU A 174 4.23 -13.75 5.30
C LEU A 174 4.02 -14.76 4.19
N ILE A 175 4.94 -14.77 3.23
CA ILE A 175 4.93 -15.71 2.11
C ILE A 175 6.34 -16.29 2.00
N HIS A 176 6.51 -17.53 2.44
CA HIS A 176 7.74 -18.27 2.21
C HIS A 176 7.73 -18.84 0.79
N ASN A 177 8.58 -18.30 -0.07
CA ASN A 177 8.67 -18.73 -1.47
C ASN A 177 9.99 -18.20 -2.06
N PRO A 178 11.03 -19.06 -2.21
CA PRO A 178 12.33 -18.64 -2.72
C PRO A 178 12.24 -17.97 -4.10
N VAL A 179 11.39 -18.48 -5.00
CA VAL A 179 11.23 -17.93 -6.36
C VAL A 179 10.61 -16.53 -6.33
N LEU A 180 9.60 -16.31 -5.49
CA LEU A 180 9.02 -14.98 -5.29
C LEU A 180 10.04 -14.01 -4.69
N ALA A 181 10.77 -14.45 -3.65
CA ALA A 181 11.79 -13.64 -2.99
C ALA A 181 12.89 -13.22 -3.97
N ASP A 182 13.41 -14.17 -4.76
CA ASP A 182 14.40 -13.93 -5.81
C ASP A 182 13.89 -12.97 -6.88
N THR A 183 12.66 -13.19 -7.36
CA THR A 183 12.01 -12.33 -8.37
C THR A 183 11.92 -10.89 -7.89
N MET A 184 11.53 -10.68 -6.63
CA MET A 184 11.42 -9.34 -6.05
C MET A 184 12.79 -8.70 -5.81
N VAL A 185 13.77 -9.47 -5.35
CA VAL A 185 15.15 -9.00 -5.15
C VAL A 185 15.80 -8.61 -6.48
N GLN A 186 15.64 -9.41 -7.54
CA GLN A 186 16.19 -9.10 -8.87
C GLN A 186 15.63 -7.79 -9.44
N TYR A 187 14.33 -7.54 -9.25
CA TYR A 187 13.71 -6.26 -9.62
C TYR A 187 14.33 -5.09 -8.83
N ILE A 188 14.55 -5.26 -7.52
CA ILE A 188 15.21 -4.24 -6.69
C ILE A 188 16.63 -3.98 -7.18
N GLN A 189 17.43 -5.03 -7.40
CA GLN A 189 18.81 -4.91 -7.88
C GLN A 189 18.89 -4.16 -9.22
N THR A 190 17.95 -4.42 -10.13
CA THR A 190 17.84 -3.69 -11.40
C THR A 190 17.54 -2.21 -11.21
N MET A 191 16.71 -1.84 -10.23
CA MET A 191 16.48 -0.42 -9.91
C MET A 191 17.72 0.25 -9.32
N LEU A 192 18.47 -0.47 -8.47
CA LEU A 192 19.64 0.06 -7.76
C LEU A 192 20.82 0.38 -8.70
N SER A 193 20.86 -0.17 -9.92
CA SER A 193 21.90 0.15 -10.90
C SER A 193 21.68 1.49 -11.61
N ALA A 194 20.56 2.17 -11.38
CA ALA A 194 20.27 3.45 -12.03
C ALA A 194 21.04 4.62 -11.38
N PRO A 195 21.70 5.50 -12.16
CA PRO A 195 22.42 6.66 -11.61
C PRO A 195 21.57 7.62 -10.77
N ALA A 196 20.25 7.62 -10.97
CA ALA A 196 19.33 8.43 -10.17
C ALA A 196 19.21 7.95 -8.72
N VAL A 197 19.50 6.66 -8.45
CA VAL A 197 19.42 6.08 -7.12
C VAL A 197 20.69 6.42 -6.35
N GLN A 198 20.53 7.00 -5.17
CA GLN A 198 21.62 7.56 -4.39
C GLN A 198 21.57 7.04 -2.96
N ARG A 199 22.74 6.98 -2.31
CA ARG A 199 22.84 6.61 -0.89
C ARG A 199 22.42 7.78 -0.02
N LEU A 200 21.61 7.49 0.99
CA LEU A 200 21.12 8.43 1.99
C LEU A 200 21.87 8.31 3.32
N ASP A 201 22.67 7.27 3.49
CA ASP A 201 23.52 7.05 4.66
C ASP A 201 24.87 7.81 4.60
N HIS A 202 25.11 8.58 3.53
CA HIS A 202 26.28 9.47 3.38
C HIS A 202 25.89 10.94 3.54
N THR A 203 26.80 11.78 4.03
CA THR A 203 26.57 13.23 4.17
C THR A 203 26.70 13.98 2.84
N ASP A 204 27.56 13.50 1.95
CA ASP A 204 27.71 14.05 0.60
C ASP A 204 26.65 13.45 -0.32
N ARG A 205 25.52 14.14 -0.44
CA ARG A 205 24.36 13.73 -1.25
C ARG A 205 24.08 14.79 -2.31
N PRO A 206 23.85 14.40 -3.57
CA PRO A 206 23.46 15.35 -4.59
C PRO A 206 22.08 15.93 -4.26
N LYS A 207 21.87 17.20 -4.59
CA LYS A 207 20.55 17.82 -4.58
C LYS A 207 19.73 17.29 -5.75
N SER A 208 18.41 17.27 -5.58
CA SER A 208 17.46 16.85 -6.64
C SER A 208 17.63 17.59 -7.98
N LEU A 209 18.20 18.81 -7.97
CA LEU A 209 18.48 19.57 -9.19
C LEU A 209 19.69 19.03 -9.96
N GLU A 210 20.69 18.48 -9.28
CA GLU A 210 21.94 17.98 -9.86
C GLU A 210 21.70 16.66 -10.63
N ILE A 211 20.88 15.77 -10.07
CA ILE A 211 20.50 14.47 -10.69
C ILE A 211 19.16 14.52 -11.44
N LYS A 212 18.65 15.71 -11.76
CA LYS A 212 17.29 15.89 -12.33
C LYS A 212 17.08 15.11 -13.62
N ASN A 213 18.09 15.03 -14.49
CA ASN A 213 17.99 14.34 -15.77
C ASN A 213 17.99 12.82 -15.57
N ASP A 214 18.84 12.32 -14.68
CA ASP A 214 18.87 10.90 -14.32
C ASP A 214 17.53 10.47 -13.73
N ILE A 215 16.93 11.27 -12.84
CA ILE A 215 15.59 11.01 -12.28
C ILE A 215 14.53 10.89 -13.38
N LYS A 216 14.58 11.77 -14.39
CA LYS A 216 13.62 11.71 -15.51
C LYS A 216 13.80 10.44 -16.34
N GLN A 217 15.04 10.06 -16.64
CA GLN A 217 15.35 8.84 -17.38
C GLN A 217 14.93 7.60 -16.59
N PHE A 218 15.32 7.54 -15.31
CA PHE A 218 14.96 6.48 -14.38
C PHE A 218 13.45 6.31 -14.29
N ARG A 219 12.68 7.40 -14.20
CA ARG A 219 11.21 7.34 -14.23
C ARG A 219 10.67 6.70 -15.50
N GLN A 220 11.28 6.90 -16.67
CA GLN A 220 10.83 6.22 -17.89
C GLN A 220 11.12 4.72 -17.83
N THR A 221 12.30 4.33 -17.36
CA THR A 221 12.65 2.91 -17.14
C THR A 221 11.67 2.24 -16.17
N LEU A 222 11.32 2.89 -15.06
CA LEU A 222 10.35 2.38 -14.10
C LEU A 222 8.93 2.18 -14.68
N ARG A 223 8.57 2.88 -15.76
CA ARG A 223 7.23 2.72 -16.39
C ARG A 223 7.12 1.45 -17.22
N THR A 224 8.24 0.91 -17.68
CA THR A 224 8.30 -0.32 -18.50
C THR A 224 8.87 -1.51 -17.73
N ALA A 225 9.50 -1.28 -16.57
CA ALA A 225 10.01 -2.32 -15.70
C ALA A 225 8.89 -3.23 -15.18
N SER A 226 9.19 -4.53 -15.08
CA SER A 226 8.30 -5.56 -14.56
C SER A 226 9.10 -6.63 -13.83
N TYR A 227 8.45 -7.34 -12.90
CA TYR A 227 9.02 -8.54 -12.31
C TYR A 227 9.22 -9.59 -13.42
N GLN A 228 10.44 -10.11 -13.55
CA GLN A 228 10.76 -11.18 -14.48
C GLN A 228 10.56 -12.51 -13.74
N LEU A 229 9.60 -13.30 -14.19
CA LEU A 229 9.32 -14.62 -13.60
C LEU A 229 10.06 -15.70 -14.41
N PRO A 230 10.47 -16.82 -13.78
CA PRO A 230 10.95 -17.99 -14.50
C PRO A 230 9.91 -18.51 -15.50
N GLU A 231 10.36 -19.21 -16.55
CA GLU A 231 9.47 -19.70 -17.63
C GLU A 231 8.43 -20.72 -17.17
N HIS A 232 8.64 -21.38 -16.03
CA HIS A 232 7.69 -22.32 -15.46
C HIS A 232 6.55 -21.59 -14.74
N SER A 233 5.35 -21.68 -15.31
CA SER A 233 4.11 -21.17 -14.70
C SER A 233 3.39 -22.27 -13.93
N ALA A 234 2.79 -21.90 -12.79
CA ALA A 234 1.84 -22.76 -12.08
C ALA A 234 0.67 -23.17 -12.97
N ASP A 235 0.10 -24.35 -12.73
CA ASP A 235 -1.14 -24.75 -13.41
C ASP A 235 -2.27 -23.77 -13.05
N ALA A 236 -3.21 -23.58 -13.97
CA ALA A 236 -4.40 -22.76 -13.76
C ALA A 236 -5.25 -23.24 -12.57
N ASN A 237 -5.07 -24.48 -12.10
CA ASN A 237 -5.82 -25.05 -10.97
C ASN A 237 -5.02 -25.13 -9.66
N GLU A 238 -3.83 -24.55 -9.58
CA GLU A 238 -2.99 -24.55 -8.37
C GLU A 238 -3.02 -23.20 -7.64
N LEU A 239 -2.80 -23.26 -6.31
CA LEU A 239 -2.53 -22.06 -5.51
C LEU A 239 -1.26 -21.41 -6.05
N SER A 240 -1.33 -20.12 -6.34
CA SER A 240 -0.21 -19.40 -6.93
C SER A 240 -0.20 -17.92 -6.61
N VAL A 241 0.97 -17.32 -6.77
CA VAL A 241 1.22 -15.90 -6.56
C VAL A 241 1.82 -15.24 -7.81
N THR A 242 1.38 -14.02 -8.10
CA THR A 242 1.91 -13.19 -9.19
C THR A 242 2.34 -11.83 -8.63
N PRO A 243 3.65 -11.53 -8.56
CA PRO A 243 4.10 -10.18 -8.25
C PRO A 243 3.83 -9.24 -9.43
N LEU A 244 3.27 -8.07 -9.14
CA LEU A 244 2.88 -7.07 -10.12
C LEU A 244 3.48 -5.72 -9.74
N VAL A 245 3.98 -4.96 -10.70
CA VAL A 245 4.46 -3.58 -10.50
C VAL A 245 3.88 -2.67 -11.56
N GLY A 246 3.78 -1.39 -11.28
CA GLY A 246 3.50 -0.42 -12.32
C GLY A 246 3.56 1.03 -11.88
N LEU A 247 3.80 1.88 -12.87
CA LEU A 247 3.93 3.32 -12.71
C LEU A 247 3.17 4.04 -13.83
N GLY A 248 2.31 4.98 -13.45
CA GLY A 248 1.61 5.85 -14.40
C GLY A 248 0.43 5.19 -15.12
N LYS A 249 -0.05 5.86 -16.18
CA LYS A 249 -1.32 5.53 -16.85
C LYS A 249 -1.37 4.15 -17.49
N GLN A 250 -0.22 3.61 -17.90
CA GLN A 250 -0.09 2.30 -18.55
C GLN A 250 0.36 1.21 -17.57
N SER A 251 0.28 1.48 -16.25
CA SER A 251 0.66 0.54 -15.20
C SER A 251 0.02 -0.85 -15.38
N PRO A 252 0.83 -1.92 -15.53
CA PRO A 252 0.34 -3.29 -15.59
C PRO A 252 -0.46 -3.69 -14.35
N LEU A 253 -0.05 -3.22 -13.17
CA LEU A 253 -0.80 -3.39 -11.92
C LEU A 253 -2.20 -2.77 -12.02
N ASN A 254 -2.32 -1.50 -12.39
CA ASN A 254 -3.62 -0.81 -12.46
C ASN A 254 -4.54 -1.41 -13.54
N LYS A 255 -3.97 -1.89 -14.65
CA LYS A 255 -4.69 -2.67 -15.66
C LYS A 255 -5.22 -3.96 -15.04
N THR A 256 -4.38 -4.71 -14.33
CA THR A 256 -4.76 -5.96 -13.67
C THR A 256 -5.84 -5.75 -12.62
N ILE A 257 -5.78 -4.70 -11.78
CA ILE A 257 -6.85 -4.34 -10.83
C ILE A 257 -8.19 -4.15 -11.57
N HIS A 258 -8.17 -3.46 -12.71
CA HIS A 258 -9.39 -3.29 -13.51
C HIS A 258 -9.94 -4.64 -14.02
N HIS A 259 -9.09 -5.52 -14.56
CA HIS A 259 -9.52 -6.84 -15.03
C HIS A 259 -9.99 -7.74 -13.88
N LEU A 260 -9.32 -7.67 -12.73
CA LEU A 260 -9.65 -8.42 -11.51
C LEU A 260 -11.07 -8.14 -11.04
N MET A 261 -11.44 -6.86 -10.88
CA MET A 261 -12.81 -6.48 -10.49
C MET A 261 -13.88 -6.99 -11.48
N TYR A 262 -13.57 -7.04 -12.77
CA TYR A 262 -14.50 -7.51 -13.80
C TYR A 262 -14.67 -9.02 -13.85
N CYS A 263 -13.82 -9.77 -13.15
CA CYS A 263 -13.94 -11.22 -13.04
C CYS A 263 -14.81 -11.65 -11.84
N ALA A 264 -15.33 -10.69 -11.05
CA ALA A 264 -16.21 -11.00 -9.93
C ALA A 264 -17.50 -11.66 -10.39
N ASP A 265 -17.72 -12.91 -9.98
CA ASP A 265 -18.90 -13.70 -10.28
C ASP A 265 -19.98 -13.55 -9.21
N GLU A 266 -19.62 -13.29 -7.96
CA GLU A 266 -20.55 -13.19 -6.83
C GLU A 266 -20.33 -11.92 -6.02
N HIS A 267 -19.10 -11.69 -5.55
CA HIS A 267 -18.81 -10.64 -4.60
C HIS A 267 -17.41 -10.02 -4.75
N LEU A 268 -17.31 -8.74 -4.40
CA LEU A 268 -16.07 -7.97 -4.38
C LEU A 268 -15.94 -7.28 -3.02
N VAL A 269 -14.85 -7.52 -2.29
CA VAL A 269 -14.49 -6.78 -1.07
C VAL A 269 -13.31 -5.87 -1.38
N ILE A 270 -13.37 -4.60 -0.97
CA ILE A 270 -12.30 -3.62 -1.15
C ILE A 270 -11.98 -2.96 0.19
N CYS A 271 -10.70 -2.93 0.54
CA CYS A 271 -10.17 -2.01 1.54
C CYS A 271 -9.45 -0.85 0.85
N THR A 272 -9.71 0.38 1.29
CA THR A 272 -8.93 1.56 0.91
C THR A 272 -8.87 2.53 2.10
N PRO A 273 -7.76 3.24 2.36
CA PRO A 273 -7.65 4.02 3.60
C PRO A 273 -8.68 5.15 3.69
N TYR A 274 -9.04 5.70 2.54
CA TYR A 274 -10.02 6.78 2.40
C TYR A 274 -10.77 6.65 1.08
N PHE A 275 -11.98 7.20 1.03
CA PHE A 275 -12.82 7.16 -0.16
C PHE A 275 -12.41 8.24 -1.19
N ASN A 276 -11.42 7.90 -2.03
CA ASN A 276 -10.97 8.74 -3.13
C ASN A 276 -10.71 7.90 -4.40
N LEU A 277 -11.67 7.09 -4.83
CA LEU A 277 -11.47 6.16 -5.94
C LEU A 277 -11.35 6.89 -7.32
N PRO A 278 -10.48 6.43 -8.24
CA PRO A 278 -10.49 6.85 -9.63
C PRO A 278 -11.86 6.62 -10.27
N THR A 279 -12.22 7.47 -11.21
CA THR A 279 -13.46 7.33 -11.98
C THR A 279 -13.60 5.95 -12.64
N LEU A 280 -12.49 5.32 -13.04
CA LEU A 280 -12.50 3.96 -13.56
C LEU A 280 -13.03 2.95 -12.54
N LEU A 281 -12.50 2.95 -11.31
CA LEU A 281 -12.93 2.01 -10.27
C LEU A 281 -14.38 2.26 -9.84
N VAL A 282 -14.80 3.52 -9.75
CA VAL A 282 -16.21 3.86 -9.49
C VAL A 282 -17.13 3.27 -10.57
N ARG A 283 -16.73 3.32 -11.85
CA ARG A 283 -17.49 2.70 -12.94
C ARG A 283 -17.51 1.18 -12.84
N ASN A 284 -16.39 0.56 -12.46
CA ASN A 284 -16.31 -0.88 -12.22
C ASN A 284 -17.33 -1.31 -11.15
N ILE A 285 -17.35 -0.63 -10.00
CA ILE A 285 -18.29 -0.91 -8.89
C ILE A 285 -19.74 -0.77 -9.35
N ILE A 286 -20.09 0.35 -10.00
CA ILE A 286 -21.46 0.58 -10.48
C ILE A 286 -21.90 -0.50 -11.47
N ARG A 287 -20.99 -0.97 -12.33
CA ARG A 287 -21.28 -2.07 -13.25
C ARG A 287 -21.57 -3.36 -12.49
N LEU A 288 -20.72 -3.75 -11.55
CA LEU A 288 -20.92 -4.96 -10.75
C LEU A 288 -22.26 -4.96 -10.03
N LEU A 289 -22.63 -3.82 -9.42
CA LEU A 289 -23.94 -3.66 -8.77
C LEU A 289 -25.11 -3.80 -9.76
N ARG A 290 -24.98 -3.28 -10.99
CA ARG A 290 -25.98 -3.45 -12.06
C ARG A 290 -26.08 -4.90 -12.53
N ASP A 291 -24.97 -5.62 -12.54
CA ASP A 291 -24.87 -7.02 -12.93
C ASP A 291 -25.31 -7.98 -11.78
N GLY A 292 -25.91 -7.44 -10.70
CA GLY A 292 -26.46 -8.23 -9.59
C GLY A 292 -25.43 -8.66 -8.54
N LYS A 293 -24.16 -8.25 -8.67
CA LYS A 293 -23.08 -8.67 -7.78
C LYS A 293 -23.11 -7.91 -6.46
N LYS A 294 -22.52 -8.50 -5.41
CA LYS A 294 -22.34 -7.85 -4.11
C LYS A 294 -21.00 -7.11 -4.06
N VAL A 295 -20.97 -5.92 -3.46
CA VAL A 295 -19.76 -5.13 -3.26
C VAL A 295 -19.70 -4.67 -1.81
N GLU A 296 -18.61 -5.01 -1.12
CA GLU A 296 -18.28 -4.51 0.21
C GLU A 296 -17.09 -3.55 0.12
N ILE A 297 -17.23 -2.35 0.71
CA ILE A 297 -16.17 -1.34 0.76
C ILE A 297 -15.89 -1.01 2.23
N ILE A 298 -14.66 -1.24 2.68
CA ILE A 298 -14.20 -0.97 4.04
C ILE A 298 -13.18 0.17 4.00
N ILE A 299 -13.48 1.25 4.73
CA ILE A 299 -12.67 2.48 4.79
C ILE A 299 -12.62 3.00 6.22
N GLY A 300 -11.65 3.86 6.52
CA GLY A 300 -11.60 4.55 7.81
C GLY A 300 -12.70 5.59 7.93
N ASP A 301 -13.30 5.70 9.12
CA ASP A 301 -14.04 6.90 9.50
C ASP A 301 -13.13 8.13 9.37
N LYS A 302 -13.71 9.32 9.16
CA LYS A 302 -12.92 10.56 9.06
C LYS A 302 -12.03 10.79 10.28
N THR A 303 -12.43 10.32 11.46
CA THR A 303 -11.67 10.43 12.72
C THR A 303 -10.54 9.42 12.84
N ALA A 304 -10.58 8.32 12.07
CA ALA A 304 -9.52 7.32 11.95
C ALA A 304 -8.48 7.67 10.87
N ASN A 305 -8.42 8.93 10.42
CA ASN A 305 -7.46 9.40 9.43
C ASN A 305 -6.35 10.23 10.12
N ASP A 306 -5.07 10.01 9.79
CA ASP A 306 -3.95 10.74 10.43
C ASP A 306 -3.99 12.25 10.24
N PHE A 307 -4.70 12.73 9.21
CA PHE A 307 -4.88 14.17 9.00
C PHE A 307 -6.04 14.75 9.80
N TYR A 308 -6.86 13.93 10.47
CA TYR A 308 -7.93 14.43 11.31
C TYR A 308 -7.35 15.24 12.48
N ILE A 309 -7.95 16.40 12.73
CA ILE A 309 -7.59 17.28 13.84
C ILE A 309 -8.86 17.44 14.68
N PRO A 310 -8.85 16.98 15.95
CA PRO A 310 -9.94 17.20 16.88
C PRO A 310 -10.37 18.67 16.97
N GLU A 311 -11.66 18.92 17.24
CA GLU A 311 -12.23 20.28 17.21
C GLU A 311 -11.65 21.23 18.27
N ASP A 312 -11.21 20.66 19.38
CA ASP A 312 -10.53 21.34 20.49
C ASP A 312 -9.07 21.72 20.16
N GLN A 313 -8.52 21.23 19.03
CA GLN A 313 -7.15 21.51 18.61
C GLN A 313 -7.04 22.59 17.53
N PRO A 314 -5.86 23.23 17.38
CA PRO A 314 -5.63 24.23 16.34
C PRO A 314 -5.79 23.67 14.92
N PHE A 315 -6.80 24.16 14.21
CA PHE A 315 -7.06 23.79 12.82
C PHE A 315 -5.87 24.09 11.88
N LYS A 316 -5.49 23.09 11.09
CA LYS A 316 -4.56 23.22 9.94
C LYS A 316 -5.29 22.85 8.65
N ILE A 317 -4.91 23.45 7.52
CA ILE A 317 -5.55 23.22 6.20
C ILE A 317 -5.60 21.73 5.83
N ILE A 318 -4.54 20.98 6.13
CA ILE A 318 -4.46 19.54 5.84
C ILE A 318 -5.57 18.75 6.56
N GLY A 319 -6.06 19.25 7.70
CA GLY A 319 -7.17 18.66 8.45
C GLY A 319 -8.54 18.75 7.76
N ALA A 320 -8.64 19.40 6.60
CA ALA A 320 -9.84 19.31 5.77
C ALA A 320 -9.89 18.05 4.88
N LEU A 321 -8.78 17.31 4.73
CA LEU A 321 -8.75 16.12 3.86
C LEU A 321 -9.76 15.03 4.28
N PRO A 322 -9.86 14.63 5.56
CA PRO A 322 -10.81 13.59 5.97
C PRO A 322 -12.25 13.95 5.62
N TYR A 323 -12.62 15.22 5.81
CA TYR A 323 -13.94 15.75 5.45
C TYR A 323 -14.18 15.76 3.93
N LEU A 324 -13.16 16.03 3.10
CA LEU A 324 -13.30 15.94 1.64
C LEU A 324 -13.55 14.49 1.19
N TYR A 325 -12.92 13.50 1.83
CA TYR A 325 -13.17 12.09 1.56
C TYR A 325 -14.58 11.68 1.99
N GLU A 326 -15.05 12.11 3.17
CA GLU A 326 -16.42 11.84 3.63
C GLU A 326 -17.47 12.48 2.71
N ILE A 327 -17.26 13.72 2.24
CA ILE A 327 -18.16 14.33 1.25
C ILE A 327 -18.23 13.48 -0.03
N ASN A 328 -17.10 12.95 -0.51
CA ASN A 328 -17.08 12.11 -1.71
C ASN A 328 -17.82 10.79 -1.45
N LEU A 329 -17.65 10.20 -0.28
CA LEU A 329 -18.37 9.01 0.15
C LEU A 329 -19.88 9.26 0.21
N ARG A 330 -20.32 10.32 0.90
CA ARG A 330 -21.74 10.69 1.02
C ARG A 330 -22.38 10.87 -0.35
N ARG A 331 -21.69 11.54 -1.28
CA ARG A 331 -22.15 11.71 -2.68
C ARG A 331 -22.19 10.40 -3.47
N PHE A 332 -21.33 9.44 -3.16
CA PHE A 332 -21.33 8.12 -3.78
C PHE A 332 -22.51 7.29 -3.27
N LEU A 333 -22.71 7.23 -1.95
CA LEU A 333 -23.80 6.50 -1.32
C LEU A 333 -25.17 7.06 -1.71
N SER A 334 -25.34 8.39 -1.74
CA SER A 334 -26.62 8.99 -2.13
C SER A 334 -27.04 8.66 -3.57
N ARG A 335 -26.08 8.35 -4.45
CA ARG A 335 -26.36 7.96 -5.85
C ARG A 335 -26.65 6.48 -6.00
N LEU A 336 -26.32 5.68 -5.00
CA LEU A 336 -26.40 4.22 -5.00
C LEU A 336 -27.27 3.69 -3.86
N GLU A 337 -28.13 4.54 -3.29
CA GLU A 337 -28.97 4.23 -2.12
C GLU A 337 -29.78 2.94 -2.29
N ARG A 338 -30.40 2.75 -3.46
CA ARG A 338 -31.11 1.50 -3.80
C ARG A 338 -30.28 0.22 -3.60
N TYR A 339 -28.97 0.31 -3.81
CA TYR A 339 -28.05 -0.82 -3.66
C TYR A 339 -27.65 -1.05 -2.20
N ILE A 340 -27.73 -0.01 -1.37
CA ILE A 340 -27.55 -0.13 0.09
C ILE A 340 -28.80 -0.79 0.68
N GLU A 341 -29.98 -0.32 0.30
CA GLU A 341 -31.28 -0.82 0.76
C GLU A 341 -31.46 -2.32 0.45
N ASN A 342 -31.08 -2.75 -0.75
CA ASN A 342 -31.15 -4.16 -1.15
C ASN A 342 -29.90 -4.98 -0.77
N GLN A 343 -28.99 -4.41 0.01
CA GLN A 343 -27.78 -5.06 0.54
C GLN A 343 -26.77 -5.53 -0.52
N GLN A 344 -26.88 -5.08 -1.78
CA GLN A 344 -25.86 -5.33 -2.79
C GLN A 344 -24.59 -4.49 -2.56
N LEU A 345 -24.71 -3.30 -1.99
CA LEU A 345 -23.60 -2.42 -1.62
C LEU A 345 -23.54 -2.31 -0.10
N VAL A 346 -22.49 -2.88 0.48
CA VAL A 346 -22.17 -2.75 1.90
C VAL A 346 -21.00 -1.79 2.04
N VAL A 347 -21.16 -0.73 2.83
CA VAL A 347 -20.06 0.18 3.18
C VAL A 347 -19.85 0.19 4.67
N ARG A 348 -18.60 -0.03 5.07
CA ARG A 348 -18.15 -0.11 6.45
C ARG A 348 -17.21 1.03 6.78
N LEU A 349 -17.47 1.72 7.88
CA LEU A 349 -16.57 2.71 8.47
C LEU A 349 -15.84 2.06 9.64
N TRP A 350 -14.53 1.95 9.55
CA TRP A 350 -13.68 1.46 10.63
C TRP A 350 -13.36 2.59 11.60
N LYS A 351 -13.45 2.32 12.91
CA LYS A 351 -13.02 3.21 13.97
C LYS A 351 -12.72 2.43 15.25
N ASP A 352 -11.51 2.58 15.77
CA ASP A 352 -11.11 2.07 17.09
C ASP A 352 -10.44 3.18 17.90
N GLY A 353 -11.19 3.82 18.79
CA GLY A 353 -10.70 4.93 19.60
C GLY A 353 -10.00 6.01 18.77
N ASP A 354 -8.73 6.26 19.12
CA ASP A 354 -7.81 7.23 18.50
C ASP A 354 -6.84 6.60 17.47
N ASN A 355 -6.98 5.30 17.19
CA ASN A 355 -6.16 4.58 16.23
C ASN A 355 -6.56 4.93 14.81
N SER A 356 -5.64 4.78 13.86
CA SER A 356 -5.88 5.19 12.47
C SER A 356 -5.93 4.01 11.51
N PHE A 357 -6.67 4.19 10.42
CA PHE A 357 -6.95 3.15 9.43
C PHE A 357 -6.13 3.33 8.16
N HIS A 358 -5.50 2.25 7.69
CA HIS A 358 -4.69 2.28 6.49
C HIS A 358 -4.71 0.98 5.68
N LEU A 359 -5.78 0.18 5.77
CA LEU A 359 -5.87 -1.05 5.00
C LEU A 359 -6.02 -0.78 3.49
N LYS A 360 -5.38 -1.63 2.68
CA LYS A 360 -5.61 -1.75 1.23
C LYS A 360 -5.67 -3.21 0.84
N GLY A 361 -6.61 -3.54 -0.03
CA GLY A 361 -6.78 -4.91 -0.46
C GLY A 361 -7.99 -5.08 -1.34
N MET A 362 -8.00 -6.19 -2.06
CA MET A 362 -9.14 -6.59 -2.86
C MET A 362 -9.30 -8.10 -2.75
N TRP A 363 -10.52 -8.55 -2.50
CA TRP A 363 -10.91 -9.96 -2.56
C TRP A 363 -12.01 -10.09 -3.61
N VAL A 364 -11.80 -10.98 -4.58
CA VAL A 364 -12.76 -11.22 -5.66
C VAL A 364 -13.19 -12.67 -5.58
N ASP A 365 -14.45 -12.84 -5.20
CA ASP A 365 -15.05 -14.10 -4.81
C ASP A 365 -14.15 -14.85 -3.80
N ASP A 366 -14.16 -16.18 -3.85
CA ASP A 366 -13.28 -17.00 -3.01
C ASP A 366 -11.94 -17.32 -3.69
N LYS A 367 -11.69 -16.80 -4.90
CA LYS A 367 -10.58 -17.27 -5.76
C LYS A 367 -9.40 -16.32 -5.87
N TRP A 368 -9.62 -15.02 -5.69
CA TRP A 368 -8.55 -14.04 -5.88
C TRP A 368 -8.41 -13.11 -4.69
N GLN A 369 -7.17 -12.83 -4.33
CA GLN A 369 -6.83 -11.85 -3.31
C GLN A 369 -5.64 -11.01 -3.77
N LEU A 370 -5.79 -9.68 -3.70
CA LEU A 370 -4.75 -8.73 -4.04
C LEU A 370 -4.15 -8.15 -2.75
N LEU A 371 -2.89 -8.48 -2.50
CA LEU A 371 -2.05 -7.82 -1.50
C LEU A 371 -1.37 -6.64 -2.18
N THR A 372 -1.64 -5.40 -1.74
CA THR A 372 -1.05 -4.23 -2.40
C THR A 372 -0.86 -3.07 -1.45
N GLY A 373 0.18 -2.27 -1.69
CA GLY A 373 0.29 -0.93 -1.12
C GLY A 373 -0.67 0.08 -1.75
N ASN A 374 -1.20 -0.20 -2.95
CA ASN A 374 -1.95 0.76 -3.76
C ASN A 374 -3.20 1.29 -3.03
N ASN A 375 -3.24 2.62 -2.81
CA ASN A 375 -4.34 3.31 -2.11
C ASN A 375 -5.65 3.40 -2.92
N LEU A 376 -5.73 2.75 -4.08
CA LEU A 376 -6.89 2.77 -4.95
C LEU A 376 -7.37 4.18 -5.27
N ASN A 377 -6.44 5.14 -5.40
CA ASN A 377 -6.71 6.57 -5.59
C ASN A 377 -6.15 7.09 -6.93
N PRO A 378 -6.54 8.30 -7.40
CA PRO A 378 -5.99 8.88 -8.63
C PRO A 378 -4.47 9.00 -8.69
N ARG A 379 -3.80 9.09 -7.53
CA ARG A 379 -2.34 9.21 -7.42
C ARG A 379 -1.66 7.91 -7.81
N ALA A 380 -2.10 6.79 -7.25
CA ALA A 380 -1.65 5.44 -7.60
C ALA A 380 -1.91 5.11 -9.08
N TRP A 381 -2.93 5.72 -9.70
CA TRP A 381 -3.22 5.56 -11.13
C TRP A 381 -2.28 6.32 -12.07
N ARG A 382 -1.45 7.25 -11.56
CA ARG A 382 -0.78 8.24 -12.43
C ARG A 382 0.65 8.60 -12.03
N LEU A 383 0.95 8.65 -10.74
CA LEU A 383 2.13 9.35 -10.23
C LEU A 383 3.12 8.40 -9.55
N ASP A 384 2.60 7.47 -8.75
CA ASP A 384 3.40 6.64 -7.85
C ASP A 384 3.83 5.32 -8.46
N LEU A 385 4.99 4.83 -8.02
CA LEU A 385 5.45 3.48 -8.31
C LEU A 385 4.81 2.54 -7.28
N GLU A 386 4.00 1.61 -7.74
CA GLU A 386 3.18 0.73 -6.91
C GLU A 386 3.50 -0.74 -7.24
N ASN A 387 3.44 -1.64 -6.25
CA ASN A 387 3.40 -3.09 -6.51
C ASN A 387 2.25 -3.78 -5.77
N ALA A 388 2.08 -5.06 -6.10
CA ALA A 388 1.17 -5.98 -5.48
C ALA A 388 1.68 -7.42 -5.59
N ILE A 389 1.12 -8.30 -4.78
CA ILE A 389 1.15 -9.74 -4.97
C ILE A 389 -0.31 -10.17 -5.16
N LEU A 390 -0.61 -10.74 -6.33
CA LEU A 390 -1.92 -11.31 -6.62
C LEU A 390 -1.89 -12.81 -6.29
N ILE A 391 -2.72 -13.22 -5.33
CA ILE A 391 -2.93 -14.62 -4.96
C ILE A 391 -4.10 -15.15 -5.79
N HIS A 392 -3.89 -16.30 -6.43
CA HIS A 392 -4.91 -17.10 -7.07
C HIS A 392 -5.08 -18.42 -6.32
N ASP A 393 -6.24 -18.62 -5.71
CA ASP A 393 -6.58 -19.78 -4.89
C ASP A 393 -7.83 -20.49 -5.45
N PRO A 394 -7.70 -21.24 -6.56
CA PRO A 394 -8.84 -21.89 -7.22
C PRO A 394 -9.45 -23.02 -6.39
N GLN A 395 -8.65 -23.64 -5.52
CA GLN A 395 -9.05 -24.76 -4.66
C GLN A 395 -9.51 -24.31 -3.26
N LYS A 396 -9.47 -22.99 -2.98
CA LYS A 396 -9.92 -22.38 -1.72
C LYS A 396 -9.13 -22.88 -0.50
N VAL A 397 -7.86 -23.24 -0.67
CA VAL A 397 -7.03 -23.77 0.42
C VAL A 397 -6.65 -22.70 1.45
N LEU A 398 -6.72 -21.41 1.10
CA LEU A 398 -6.51 -20.28 2.00
C LEU A 398 -7.83 -19.64 2.48
N LEU A 399 -8.98 -20.25 2.21
CA LEU A 399 -10.29 -19.64 2.50
C LEU A 399 -10.48 -19.30 3.97
N GLN A 400 -10.12 -20.22 4.89
CA GLN A 400 -10.30 -19.95 6.32
C GLN A 400 -9.45 -18.77 6.78
N GLN A 401 -8.16 -18.75 6.41
CA GLN A 401 -7.27 -17.63 6.74
C GLN A 401 -7.78 -16.29 6.19
N ARG A 402 -8.39 -16.29 5.00
CA ARG A 402 -9.03 -15.12 4.42
C ARG A 402 -10.25 -14.66 5.23
N LEU A 403 -11.11 -15.59 5.64
CA LEU A 403 -12.29 -15.28 6.43
C LEU A 403 -11.87 -14.68 7.78
N ASP A 404 -10.88 -15.29 8.44
CA ASP A 404 -10.34 -14.79 9.70
C ASP A 404 -9.74 -13.38 9.55
N GLU A 405 -9.00 -13.11 8.47
CA GLU A 405 -8.50 -11.77 8.13
C GLU A 405 -9.65 -10.77 7.99
N LEU A 406 -10.67 -11.10 7.19
CA LEU A 406 -11.80 -10.21 6.94
C LEU A 406 -12.65 -9.97 8.19
N ASP A 407 -12.85 -10.99 9.02
CA ASP A 407 -13.61 -10.86 10.27
C ASP A 407 -12.86 -10.01 11.30
N THR A 408 -11.52 -10.14 11.37
CA THR A 408 -10.67 -9.22 12.16
C THR A 408 -10.78 -7.79 11.64
N ILE A 409 -10.73 -7.59 10.31
CA ILE A 409 -10.89 -6.27 9.70
C ILE A 409 -12.26 -5.65 10.04
N ARG A 410 -13.32 -6.47 10.11
CA ARG A 410 -14.69 -6.03 10.37
C ARG A 410 -14.96 -5.74 11.85
N THR A 411 -14.12 -6.18 12.78
CA THR A 411 -14.36 -6.07 14.24
C THR A 411 -14.73 -4.66 14.69
N HIS A 412 -13.98 -3.65 14.24
CA HIS A 412 -14.20 -2.25 14.62
C HIS A 412 -14.93 -1.45 13.54
N THR A 413 -15.86 -2.09 12.82
CA THR A 413 -16.58 -1.45 11.72
C THR A 413 -18.06 -1.22 12.00
N HIS A 414 -18.56 -0.07 11.58
CA HIS A 414 -19.98 0.23 11.50
C HIS A 414 -20.48 0.15 10.05
N VAL A 415 -21.60 -0.55 9.82
CA VAL A 415 -22.21 -0.63 8.49
C VAL A 415 -23.14 0.57 8.28
N VAL A 416 -22.82 1.40 7.29
CA VAL A 416 -23.62 2.57 6.91
C VAL A 416 -24.93 2.10 6.25
N LYS A 417 -26.08 2.43 6.84
CA LYS A 417 -27.41 2.04 6.31
C LYS A 417 -28.01 3.11 5.41
N SER A 418 -27.66 4.38 5.62
CA SER A 418 -28.03 5.47 4.71
C SER A 418 -26.90 6.47 4.56
N TYR A 419 -26.82 7.12 3.40
CA TYR A 419 -25.92 8.26 3.20
C TYR A 419 -26.17 9.39 4.21
N MET A 420 -27.37 9.44 4.82
CA MET A 420 -27.76 10.42 5.82
C MET A 420 -26.98 10.30 7.14
N GLU A 421 -26.43 9.12 7.46
CA GLU A 421 -25.60 8.90 8.66
C GLU A 421 -24.26 9.64 8.59
N LEU A 422 -23.76 9.89 7.38
CA LEU A 422 -22.54 10.68 7.18
C LEU A 422 -22.86 12.15 7.35
N GLU A 423 -21.98 12.93 7.96
CA GLU A 423 -22.26 14.35 8.14
C GLU A 423 -22.31 15.12 6.81
N SER A 424 -23.19 16.11 6.74
CA SER A 424 -23.23 17.06 5.64
C SER A 424 -22.29 18.24 5.92
N ILE A 425 -21.94 18.99 4.86
CA ILE A 425 -21.10 20.21 5.00
C ILE A 425 -21.67 21.20 6.02
N ALA A 426 -22.99 21.21 6.24
CA ALA A 426 -23.61 22.09 7.23
C ALA A 426 -23.24 21.75 8.67
N GLN A 427 -23.02 20.46 8.97
CA GLN A 427 -22.70 19.91 10.30
C GLN A 427 -21.21 20.04 10.66
N TYR A 428 -20.33 20.15 9.66
CA TYR A 428 -18.90 20.28 9.91
C TYR A 428 -18.48 21.51 10.72
N PRO A 429 -17.34 21.43 11.42
CA PRO A 429 -16.76 22.56 12.14
C PRO A 429 -16.68 23.81 11.29
N VAL A 430 -16.93 24.98 11.90
CA VAL A 430 -17.05 26.25 11.18
C VAL A 430 -15.83 26.54 10.30
N LYS A 431 -14.62 26.27 10.80
CA LYS A 431 -13.35 26.49 10.07
C LYS A 431 -13.25 25.56 8.84
N VAL A 432 -13.53 24.27 9.02
CA VAL A 432 -13.55 23.26 7.94
C VAL A 432 -14.58 23.63 6.87
N ARG A 433 -15.81 23.93 7.30
CA ARG A 433 -16.93 24.31 6.42
C ARG A 433 -16.59 25.54 5.56
N LYS A 434 -16.01 26.58 6.16
CA LYS A 434 -15.58 27.80 5.45
C LYS A 434 -14.51 27.48 4.39
N LEU A 435 -13.51 26.67 4.75
CA LEU A 435 -12.45 26.27 3.82
C LEU A 435 -13.00 25.44 2.65
N ILE A 436 -13.81 24.41 2.92
CA ILE A 436 -14.38 23.54 1.88
C ILE A 436 -15.24 24.36 0.91
N ARG A 437 -16.08 25.28 1.41
CA ARG A 437 -16.89 26.17 0.55
C ARG A 437 -16.01 27.03 -0.35
N ARG A 438 -14.89 27.56 0.17
CA ARG A 438 -13.91 28.32 -0.62
C ARG A 438 -13.26 27.44 -1.70
N LEU A 439 -12.75 26.26 -1.33
CA LEU A 439 -12.07 25.33 -2.26
C LEU A 439 -12.98 24.88 -3.41
N ARG A 440 -14.26 24.61 -3.14
CA ARG A 440 -15.24 24.21 -4.16
C ARG A 440 -15.59 25.34 -5.13
N ARG A 441 -15.67 26.59 -4.67
CA ARG A 441 -15.93 27.76 -5.54
C ARG A 441 -14.85 27.92 -6.62
N ILE A 442 -13.60 27.67 -6.26
CA ILE A 442 -12.44 27.76 -7.15
C ILE A 442 -12.03 26.41 -7.77
N ARG A 443 -12.83 25.35 -7.57
CA ARG A 443 -12.61 23.98 -8.09
C ARG A 443 -11.26 23.32 -7.72
N ILE A 444 -10.59 23.80 -6.67
CA ILE A 444 -9.31 23.26 -6.18
C ILE A 444 -9.51 21.92 -5.46
N ASP A 445 -10.72 21.66 -4.93
CA ASP A 445 -11.10 20.37 -4.35
C ASP A 445 -10.84 19.19 -5.31
N ARG A 446 -11.07 19.39 -6.61
CA ARG A 446 -10.79 18.39 -7.65
C ARG A 446 -9.30 18.18 -7.93
N LEU A 447 -8.47 19.19 -7.68
CA LEU A 447 -7.02 19.08 -7.82
C LEU A 447 -6.43 18.35 -6.62
N ILE A 448 -6.89 18.69 -5.42
CA ILE A 448 -6.53 18.02 -4.17
C ILE A 448 -6.82 16.51 -4.29
N SER A 449 -8.02 16.12 -4.71
CA SER A 449 -8.36 14.70 -4.86
C SER A 449 -7.55 13.95 -5.93
N ARG A 450 -6.87 14.65 -6.84
CA ARG A 450 -5.99 14.03 -7.84
C ARG A 450 -4.55 13.84 -7.37
N ILE A 451 -4.13 14.60 -6.36
CA ILE A 451 -2.75 14.67 -5.87
C ILE A 451 -2.61 14.09 -4.46
N LEU A 452 -3.69 14.06 -3.67
CA LEU A 452 -3.69 13.63 -2.27
C LEU A 452 -4.69 12.52 -1.98
#